data_AF-A0A4U3MI71-F1
#
_entry.id   AF-A0A4U3MI71-F1
#
_cell.length_a   1.000
_cell.length_b   1.000
_cell.length_c   1.000
_cell.angle_alpha   90.00
_cell.angle_beta   90.00
_cell.angle_gamma   90.00
#
_symmetry.space_group_name_H-M   'P 1'
#
loop_
_entity.id
_entity.type
_entity.pdbx_description
1 polymer ?
#
loop_
_entity_poly.entity_id
_entity_poly.type
_entity_poly.pdbx_seq_one_letter_code
_entity_poly.pdbx_strand_id
1 'polypeptide(L)'
;MAWVFGFVAIVVVALFAVLTWLRRSGRADEEGGAGPIDFAVNLALAVFLVVVAYAVVLCRDAISASDADVRAESESLVELYWAVAPLPQSAEVRDLVRAYTTQTVELDWPRMREASLDARTGVTLDSLRTAMLKLPATDSELRAEALARAAEVSHARTVRADNATSGLESVFMVSMVISGLLVITLPWALRRRPTLPSVIADVVRVATVVTGIVVIHLISQPYGIEGAVDPGPLKEAQVRFDEIDRLLPNAGAA
;
A
#
# COMPACT_ATOMS: atom_id res chain seq x y z
N MET A 1 -7.39 -11.94 -4.10
CA MET A 1 -8.53 -11.63 -5.01
C MET A 1 -9.67 -12.64 -4.98
N ALA A 2 -9.42 -13.97 -5.08
CA ALA A 2 -10.50 -14.97 -5.19
C ALA A 2 -11.54 -14.97 -4.05
N TRP A 3 -11.13 -14.72 -2.80
CA TRP A 3 -12.08 -14.63 -1.69
C TRP A 3 -13.03 -13.45 -1.89
N VAL A 4 -12.54 -12.27 -2.31
CA VAL A 4 -13.35 -11.05 -2.38
C VAL A 4 -14.47 -11.21 -3.40
N PHE A 5 -14.16 -11.80 -4.56
CA PHE A 5 -15.17 -12.19 -5.54
C PHE A 5 -16.15 -13.22 -4.98
N GLY A 6 -15.67 -14.20 -4.21
CA GLY A 6 -16.52 -15.16 -3.51
C GLY A 6 -17.45 -14.49 -2.50
N PHE A 7 -16.95 -13.54 -1.71
CA PHE A 7 -17.72 -12.80 -0.72
C PHE A 7 -18.79 -11.92 -1.38
N VAL A 8 -18.41 -11.15 -2.42
CA VAL A 8 -19.36 -10.35 -3.19
C VAL A 8 -20.42 -11.24 -3.84
N ALA A 9 -20.03 -12.37 -4.43
CA ALA A 9 -20.98 -13.33 -5.00
C ALA A 9 -21.92 -13.91 -3.93
N ILE A 10 -21.42 -14.26 -2.74
CA ILE A 10 -22.23 -14.74 -1.62
C ILE A 10 -23.23 -13.65 -1.18
N VAL A 11 -22.80 -12.40 -1.07
CA VAL A 11 -23.67 -11.28 -0.70
C VAL A 11 -24.75 -11.05 -1.76
N VAL A 12 -24.40 -11.10 -3.05
CA VAL A 12 -25.35 -10.95 -4.16
C VAL A 12 -26.33 -12.12 -4.22
N VAL A 13 -25.85 -13.35 -4.08
CA VAL A 13 -26.71 -14.55 -4.06
C VAL A 13 -27.61 -14.54 -2.83
N ALA A 14 -27.11 -14.16 -1.66
CA ALA A 14 -27.92 -13.99 -0.46
C ALA A 14 -29.00 -12.93 -0.69
N LEU A 15 -28.65 -11.75 -1.23
CA LEU A 15 -29.59 -10.67 -1.53
C LEU A 15 -30.65 -11.11 -2.55
N PHE A 16 -30.27 -11.87 -3.58
CA PHE A 16 -31.18 -12.39 -4.60
C PHE A 16 -32.10 -13.49 -4.06
N ALA A 17 -31.55 -14.48 -3.36
CA ALA A 17 -32.31 -15.54 -2.69
C ALA A 17 -33.34 -14.93 -1.72
N VAL A 18 -32.93 -13.88 -1.00
CA VAL A 18 -33.76 -13.15 -0.05
C VAL A 18 -34.88 -12.38 -0.76
N LEU A 19 -34.61 -11.65 -1.84
CA LEU A 19 -35.66 -11.01 -2.66
C LEU A 19 -36.70 -12.03 -3.16
N THR A 20 -36.25 -13.23 -3.54
CA THR A 20 -37.15 -14.30 -4.00
C THR A 20 -37.94 -14.97 -2.87
N TRP A 21 -37.37 -15.11 -1.68
CA TRP A 21 -38.03 -15.68 -0.51
C TRP A 21 -39.07 -14.72 0.08
N LEU A 22 -38.77 -13.42 0.13
CA LEU A 22 -39.68 -12.36 0.55
C LEU A 22 -40.93 -12.27 -0.33
N ARG A 23 -40.76 -12.40 -1.65
CA ARG A 23 -41.88 -12.47 -2.60
C ARG A 23 -42.82 -13.65 -2.35
N ARG A 24 -42.34 -14.71 -1.69
CA ARG A 24 -43.12 -15.94 -1.45
C ARG A 24 -43.83 -15.98 -0.10
N SER A 25 -43.45 -15.18 0.91
CA SER A 25 -43.84 -15.42 2.31
C SER A 25 -44.79 -14.37 2.95
N GLY A 26 -45.61 -13.66 2.17
CA GLY A 26 -46.50 -12.61 2.69
C GLY A 26 -47.66 -13.11 3.59
N ARG A 27 -47.65 -12.77 4.90
CA ARG A 27 -48.73 -12.92 5.91
C ARG A 27 -48.65 -11.96 7.13
N ALA A 28 -49.49 -10.91 7.16
CA ALA A 28 -49.49 -9.66 7.97
C ALA A 28 -48.92 -9.66 9.41
N ASP A 29 -48.40 -8.53 9.89
CA ASP A 29 -48.21 -8.27 11.33
C ASP A 29 -48.36 -6.77 11.67
N GLU A 30 -48.84 -6.51 12.88
CA GLU A 30 -49.49 -5.29 13.38
C GLU A 30 -48.55 -4.10 13.69
N GLU A 31 -49.12 -2.90 13.66
CA GLU A 31 -48.52 -1.57 13.42
C GLU A 31 -47.62 -0.97 14.55
N GLY A 32 -47.10 -1.75 15.52
CA GLY A 32 -46.67 -1.19 16.81
C GLY A 32 -45.17 -0.99 17.14
N GLY A 33 -44.18 -1.44 16.33
CA GLY A 33 -42.82 -1.69 16.86
C GLY A 33 -41.58 -1.20 16.10
N ALA A 34 -41.70 -0.35 15.08
CA ALA A 34 -40.58 -0.07 14.14
C ALA A 34 -39.43 0.83 14.67
N GLY A 35 -39.69 1.72 15.63
CA GLY A 35 -38.75 2.78 16.03
C GLY A 35 -37.42 2.31 16.64
N PRO A 36 -37.41 1.42 17.65
CA PRO A 36 -36.17 0.99 18.31
C PRO A 36 -35.24 0.17 17.40
N ILE A 37 -35.82 -0.63 16.49
CA ILE A 37 -35.07 -1.47 15.55
C ILE A 37 -34.33 -0.59 14.54
N ASP A 38 -35.01 0.43 14.02
CA ASP A 38 -34.42 1.35 13.03
C ASP A 38 -33.31 2.20 13.64
N PHE A 39 -33.48 2.61 14.89
CA PHE A 39 -32.40 3.26 15.64
C PHE A 39 -31.18 2.33 15.79
N ALA A 40 -31.36 1.09 16.24
CA ALA A 40 -30.27 0.15 16.46
C ALA A 40 -29.51 -0.18 15.16
N VAL A 41 -30.24 -0.41 14.06
CA VAL A 41 -29.67 -0.70 12.74
C VAL A 41 -28.90 0.50 12.18
N ASN A 42 -29.46 1.72 12.29
CA ASN A 42 -28.78 2.92 11.82
C ASN A 42 -27.56 3.26 12.67
N LEU A 43 -27.61 3.01 13.98
CA LEU A 43 -26.45 3.13 14.87
C LEU A 43 -25.34 2.16 14.46
N ALA A 44 -25.68 0.90 14.19
CA ALA A 44 -24.71 -0.09 13.72
C ALA A 44 -24.05 0.32 12.39
N LEU A 45 -24.85 0.82 11.43
CA LEU A 45 -24.32 1.36 10.17
C LEU A 45 -23.42 2.58 10.40
N ALA A 46 -23.80 3.50 11.29
CA ALA A 46 -23.00 4.67 11.61
C ALA A 46 -21.64 4.28 12.21
N VAL A 47 -21.62 3.34 13.17
CA VAL A 47 -20.37 2.82 13.74
C VAL A 47 -19.50 2.15 12.67
N PHE A 48 -20.10 1.35 11.78
CA PHE A 48 -19.37 0.76 10.65
C PHE A 48 -18.74 1.82 9.76
N LEU A 49 -19.48 2.88 9.42
CA LEU A 49 -18.96 3.98 8.59
C LEU A 49 -17.83 4.74 9.27
N VAL A 50 -17.89 4.95 10.59
CA VAL A 50 -16.79 5.56 11.35
C VAL A 50 -15.53 4.69 11.30
N VAL A 51 -15.67 3.37 11.45
CA VAL A 51 -14.55 2.44 11.33
C VAL A 51 -13.94 2.46 9.92
N VAL A 52 -14.79 2.44 8.88
CA VAL A 52 -14.33 2.56 7.49
C VAL A 52 -13.60 3.88 7.27
N ALA A 53 -14.16 5.00 7.74
CA ALA A 53 -13.54 6.32 7.60
C ALA A 53 -12.15 6.36 8.27
N TYR A 54 -12.02 5.80 9.47
CA TYR A 54 -10.73 5.72 10.16
C TYR A 54 -9.73 4.81 9.44
N ALA A 55 -10.19 3.68 8.91
CA ALA A 55 -9.34 2.77 8.13
C ALA A 55 -8.79 3.43 6.86
N VAL A 56 -9.58 4.28 6.18
CA VAL A 56 -9.09 5.08 5.04
C VAL A 56 -7.95 5.99 5.47
N VAL A 57 -8.06 6.66 6.63
CA VAL A 57 -7.00 7.53 7.16
C VAL A 57 -5.72 6.74 7.41
N LEU A 58 -5.81 5.60 8.11
CA LEU A 58 -4.65 4.74 8.38
C LEU A 58 -3.93 4.29 7.11
N CYS A 59 -4.69 3.90 6.07
CA CYS A 59 -4.08 3.50 4.81
C CYS A 59 -3.40 4.68 4.11
N ARG A 60 -3.97 5.88 4.22
CA ARG A 60 -3.36 7.10 3.66
C ARG A 60 -2.06 7.48 4.38
N ASP A 61 -2.02 7.32 5.68
CA ASP A 61 -0.82 7.56 6.49
C ASP A 61 0.29 6.56 6.10
N ALA A 62 -0.06 5.29 5.91
CA ALA A 62 0.88 4.25 5.46
C ALA A 62 1.46 4.54 4.05
N ILE A 63 0.62 5.00 3.12
CA ILE A 63 1.06 5.45 1.79
C ILE A 63 2.02 6.63 1.93
N SER A 64 1.66 7.63 2.74
CA SER A 64 2.47 8.84 2.94
C SER A 64 3.83 8.53 3.59
N ALA A 65 3.87 7.57 4.52
CA ALA A 65 5.12 7.09 5.11
C ALA A 65 5.99 6.37 4.06
N SER A 66 5.38 5.52 3.24
CA SER A 66 6.09 4.81 2.16
C SER A 66 6.67 5.80 1.13
N ASP A 67 5.93 6.85 0.76
CA ASP A 67 6.43 7.93 -0.09
C ASP A 67 7.63 8.66 0.53
N ALA A 68 7.59 8.92 1.84
CA ALA A 68 8.68 9.57 2.56
C ALA A 68 9.94 8.68 2.60
N ASP A 69 9.79 7.37 2.83
CA ASP A 69 10.90 6.41 2.81
C ASP A 69 11.58 6.35 1.44
N VAL A 70 10.80 6.36 0.35
CA VAL A 70 11.32 6.36 -1.03
C VAL A 70 12.06 7.65 -1.35
N ARG A 71 11.57 8.79 -0.87
CA ARG A 71 12.28 10.08 -1.00
C ARG A 71 13.60 10.05 -0.24
N ALA A 72 13.61 9.56 1.00
CA ALA A 72 14.83 9.42 1.79
C ALA A 72 15.85 8.47 1.13
N GLU A 73 15.40 7.37 0.51
CA GLU A 73 16.26 6.48 -0.29
C GLU A 73 16.87 7.23 -1.47
N SER A 74 16.07 8.02 -2.20
CA SER A 74 16.54 8.81 -3.34
C SER A 74 17.56 9.87 -2.94
N GLU A 75 17.34 10.56 -1.81
CA GLU A 75 18.26 11.56 -1.26
C GLU A 75 19.58 10.91 -0.86
N SER A 76 19.52 9.78 -0.14
CA SER A 76 20.70 9.00 0.26
C SER A 76 21.52 8.54 -0.94
N LEU A 77 20.86 8.14 -2.04
CA LEU A 77 21.53 7.77 -3.29
C LEU A 77 22.22 8.97 -3.97
N VAL A 78 21.58 10.15 -3.98
CA VAL A 78 22.18 11.39 -4.51
C VAL A 78 23.37 11.84 -3.68
N GLU A 79 23.26 11.80 -2.36
CA GLU A 79 24.36 12.13 -1.45
C GLU A 79 25.52 11.13 -1.56
N LEU A 80 25.20 9.83 -1.68
CA LEU A 80 26.20 8.80 -1.97
C LEU A 80 26.93 9.09 -3.28
N TYR A 81 26.20 9.46 -4.34
CA TYR A 81 26.80 9.81 -5.63
C TYR A 81 27.72 11.02 -5.51
N TRP A 82 27.32 12.06 -4.78
CA TRP A 82 28.15 13.23 -4.50
C TRP A 82 29.42 12.89 -3.71
N ALA A 83 29.34 12.00 -2.73
CA ALA A 83 30.49 11.61 -1.92
C ALA A 83 31.56 10.88 -2.74
N VAL A 84 31.14 10.08 -3.73
CA VAL A 84 32.07 9.26 -4.53
C VAL A 84 32.50 9.93 -5.83
N ALA A 85 31.69 10.82 -6.42
CA ALA A 85 31.96 11.43 -7.71
C ALA A 85 33.31 12.15 -7.83
N PRO A 86 33.85 12.83 -6.79
CA PRO A 86 35.17 13.46 -6.86
C PRO A 86 36.35 12.46 -6.89
N LEU A 87 36.13 11.20 -6.51
CA LEU A 87 37.20 10.21 -6.37
C LEU A 87 37.57 9.64 -7.75
N PRO A 88 38.86 9.58 -8.13
CA PRO A 88 39.30 9.09 -9.44
C PRO A 88 38.89 7.64 -9.72
N GLN A 89 38.92 6.80 -8.68
CA GLN A 89 38.66 5.35 -8.77
C GLN A 89 37.18 5.00 -8.52
N SER A 90 36.28 5.99 -8.55
CA SER A 90 34.85 5.79 -8.26
C SER A 90 34.00 5.32 -9.43
N ALA A 91 34.55 5.16 -10.63
CA ALA A 91 33.77 4.82 -11.82
C ALA A 91 32.90 3.57 -11.61
N GLU A 92 33.48 2.48 -11.08
CA GLU A 92 32.73 1.26 -10.75
C GLU A 92 31.61 1.53 -9.72
N VAL A 93 31.86 2.35 -8.72
CA VAL A 93 30.87 2.70 -7.68
C VAL A 93 29.74 3.53 -8.26
N ARG A 94 30.04 4.53 -9.11
CA ARG A 94 29.03 5.36 -9.79
C ARG A 94 28.14 4.53 -10.72
N ASP A 95 28.73 3.62 -11.49
CA ASP A 95 27.98 2.70 -12.35
C ASP A 95 27.07 1.78 -11.53
N LEU A 96 27.55 1.28 -10.39
CA LEU A 96 26.75 0.44 -9.50
C LEU A 96 25.61 1.21 -8.81
N VAL A 97 25.81 2.48 -8.43
CA VAL A 97 24.71 3.34 -7.92
C VAL A 97 23.64 3.51 -9.00
N ARG A 98 24.03 3.83 -10.24
CA ARG A 98 23.10 3.96 -11.37
C ARG A 98 22.37 2.66 -11.68
N ALA A 99 23.09 1.54 -11.68
CA ALA A 99 22.52 0.22 -11.90
C ALA A 99 21.52 -0.14 -10.80
N TYR A 100 21.85 0.11 -9.53
CA TYR A 100 20.94 -0.12 -8.41
C TYR A 100 19.66 0.69 -8.55
N THR A 101 19.75 2.00 -8.81
CA THR A 101 18.57 2.87 -8.96
C THR A 101 17.71 2.43 -10.14
N THR A 102 18.33 2.06 -11.27
CA THR A 102 17.62 1.57 -12.46
C THR A 102 16.90 0.25 -12.18
N GLN A 103 17.59 -0.72 -11.58
CA GLN A 103 17.01 -2.00 -11.21
C GLN A 103 15.88 -1.84 -10.17
N THR A 104 16.00 -0.86 -9.27
CA THR A 104 14.94 -0.56 -8.31
C THR A 104 13.65 -0.11 -9.02
N VAL A 105 13.77 0.79 -10.00
CA VAL A 105 12.61 1.29 -10.76
C VAL A 105 12.03 0.23 -11.70
N GLU A 106 12.89 -0.52 -12.40
CA GLU A 106 12.46 -1.44 -13.47
C GLU A 106 12.14 -2.85 -12.98
N LEU A 107 12.77 -3.33 -11.89
CA LEU A 107 12.64 -4.70 -11.41
C LEU A 107 11.92 -4.77 -10.06
N ASP A 108 12.37 -4.01 -9.06
CA ASP A 108 11.76 -4.05 -7.72
C ASP A 108 10.36 -3.46 -7.75
N TRP A 109 10.15 -2.29 -8.36
CA TRP A 109 8.84 -1.61 -8.35
C TRP A 109 7.69 -2.46 -8.88
N PRO A 110 7.81 -3.12 -10.05
CA PRO A 110 6.75 -4.00 -10.54
C PRO A 110 6.51 -5.20 -9.64
N ARG A 111 7.57 -5.79 -9.05
CA ARG A 111 7.47 -6.94 -8.15
C ARG A 111 6.87 -6.60 -6.79
N MET A 112 7.03 -5.37 -6.32
CA MET A 112 6.46 -4.92 -5.06
C MET A 112 4.92 -4.91 -5.10
N ARG A 113 4.31 -4.81 -6.28
CA ARG A 113 2.86 -5.03 -6.47
C ARG A 113 2.43 -6.44 -6.09
N GLU A 114 3.35 -7.40 -6.18
CA GLU A 114 3.17 -8.81 -5.81
C GLU A 114 3.77 -9.13 -4.44
N ALA A 115 4.03 -8.11 -3.61
CA ALA A 115 4.64 -8.23 -2.29
C ALA A 115 6.03 -8.91 -2.31
N SER A 116 6.84 -8.64 -3.32
CA SER A 116 8.20 -9.19 -3.46
C SER A 116 9.19 -8.19 -4.06
N LEU A 117 10.50 -8.43 -3.89
CA LEU A 117 11.58 -7.66 -4.53
C LEU A 117 12.43 -8.55 -5.43
N ASP A 118 13.16 -7.97 -6.39
CA ASP A 118 14.08 -8.72 -7.24
C ASP A 118 15.40 -8.98 -6.50
N ALA A 119 15.86 -10.24 -6.57
CA ALA A 119 17.13 -10.64 -5.96
C ALA A 119 18.32 -9.96 -6.64
N ARG A 120 18.22 -9.65 -7.95
CA ARG A 120 19.28 -8.98 -8.71
C ARG A 120 19.59 -7.60 -8.15
N THR A 121 18.57 -6.84 -7.75
CA THR A 121 18.74 -5.52 -7.11
C THR A 121 19.55 -5.61 -5.82
N GLY A 122 19.31 -6.67 -5.03
CA GLY A 122 20.08 -6.95 -3.81
C GLY A 122 21.54 -7.28 -4.09
N VAL A 123 21.81 -8.14 -5.08
CA VAL A 123 23.17 -8.47 -5.51
C VAL A 123 23.93 -7.23 -5.98
N THR A 124 23.26 -6.32 -6.70
CA THR A 124 23.86 -5.05 -7.15
C THR A 124 24.23 -4.15 -5.96
N LEU A 125 23.37 -4.06 -4.94
CA LEU A 125 23.64 -3.31 -3.72
C LEU A 125 24.82 -3.90 -2.91
N ASP A 126 24.92 -5.21 -2.83
CA ASP A 126 26.05 -5.89 -2.18
C ASP A 126 27.36 -5.69 -2.97
N SER A 127 27.27 -5.70 -4.29
CA SER A 127 28.39 -5.37 -5.18
C SER A 127 28.85 -3.91 -5.00
N LEU A 128 27.90 -2.98 -4.89
CA LEU A 128 28.17 -1.56 -4.60
C LEU A 128 28.96 -1.39 -3.30
N ARG A 129 28.50 -2.00 -2.21
CA ARG A 129 29.20 -2.00 -0.91
C ARG A 129 30.59 -2.59 -0.99
N THR A 130 30.72 -3.71 -1.71
CA THR A 130 32.01 -4.37 -1.92
C THR A 130 32.97 -3.49 -2.72
N ALA A 131 32.48 -2.77 -3.74
CA ALA A 131 33.28 -1.84 -4.52
C ALA A 131 33.76 -0.64 -3.66
N MET A 132 32.91 -0.09 -2.79
CA MET A 132 33.31 0.97 -1.85
C MET A 132 34.40 0.53 -0.87
N LEU A 133 34.39 -0.73 -0.42
CA LEU A 133 35.45 -1.26 0.45
C LEU A 133 36.82 -1.35 -0.25
N LYS A 134 36.85 -1.43 -1.59
CA LYS A 134 38.09 -1.45 -2.38
C LYS A 134 38.69 -0.06 -2.63
N LEU A 135 37.96 1.01 -2.30
CA LEU A 135 38.48 2.38 -2.48
C LEU A 135 39.73 2.61 -1.59
N PRO A 136 40.68 3.43 -2.05
CA PRO A 136 41.93 3.69 -1.33
C PRO A 136 41.73 4.18 0.10
N ALA A 137 42.65 3.81 1.00
CA ALA A 137 42.62 4.25 2.39
C ALA A 137 42.93 5.75 2.56
N THR A 138 43.56 6.39 1.57
CA THR A 138 43.85 7.84 1.57
C THR A 138 42.58 8.69 1.66
N ASP A 139 41.45 8.14 1.19
CA ASP A 139 40.13 8.80 1.21
C ASP A 139 39.27 8.27 2.36
N SER A 140 39.87 7.94 3.52
CA SER A 140 39.18 7.20 4.60
C SER A 140 37.91 7.87 5.11
N GLU A 141 37.89 9.21 5.20
CA GLU A 141 36.71 9.96 5.65
C GLU A 141 35.57 9.90 4.63
N LEU A 142 35.86 10.20 3.35
CA LEU A 142 34.89 10.12 2.25
C LEU A 142 34.38 8.69 2.06
N ARG A 143 35.25 7.69 2.19
CA ARG A 143 34.89 6.28 2.13
C ARG A 143 33.99 5.87 3.30
N ALA A 144 34.26 6.36 4.51
CA ALA A 144 33.41 6.09 5.68
C ALA A 144 32.02 6.74 5.51
N GLU A 145 31.97 7.97 5.01
CA GLU A 145 30.71 8.66 4.69
C GLU A 145 29.92 7.93 3.60
N ALA A 146 30.56 7.55 2.49
CA ALA A 146 29.92 6.77 1.43
C ALA A 146 29.38 5.42 1.93
N LEU A 147 30.13 4.70 2.78
CA LEU A 147 29.65 3.46 3.41
C LEU A 147 28.46 3.70 4.34
N ALA A 148 28.42 4.82 5.06
CA ALA A 148 27.28 5.20 5.87
C ALA A 148 26.03 5.44 5.01
N ARG A 149 26.15 6.21 3.92
CA ARG A 149 25.05 6.42 2.97
C ARG A 149 24.57 5.13 2.29
N ALA A 150 25.50 4.23 1.98
CA ALA A 150 25.14 2.92 1.45
C ALA A 150 24.45 2.00 2.48
N ALA A 151 24.72 2.19 3.77
CA ALA A 151 23.97 1.53 4.83
C ALA A 151 22.55 2.08 4.93
N GLU A 152 22.36 3.39 4.79
CA GLU A 152 21.05 4.05 4.72
C GLU A 152 20.22 3.52 3.54
N VAL A 153 20.79 3.45 2.33
CA VAL A 153 20.11 2.89 1.15
C VAL A 153 19.67 1.45 1.36
N SER A 154 20.52 0.63 1.97
CA SER A 154 20.14 -0.75 2.26
C SER A 154 19.11 -0.89 3.35
N HIS A 155 19.14 -0.03 4.36
CA HIS A 155 18.09 0.00 5.36
C HIS A 155 16.76 0.37 4.71
N ALA A 156 16.76 1.39 3.85
CA ALA A 156 15.60 1.79 3.07
C ALA A 156 15.07 0.64 2.19
N ARG A 157 15.93 -0.13 1.52
CA ARG A 157 15.51 -1.33 0.77
C ARG A 157 14.84 -2.37 1.65
N THR A 158 15.35 -2.62 2.86
CA THR A 158 14.73 -3.56 3.81
C THR A 158 13.37 -3.04 4.26
N VAL A 159 13.27 -1.77 4.66
CA VAL A 159 12.00 -1.12 5.03
C VAL A 159 10.99 -1.22 3.88
N ARG A 160 11.44 -0.97 2.66
CA ARG A 160 10.62 -1.09 1.44
C ARG A 160 10.15 -2.53 1.18
N ALA A 161 10.99 -3.53 1.47
CA ALA A 161 10.60 -4.93 1.39
C ALA A 161 9.54 -5.31 2.42
N ASP A 162 9.70 -4.85 3.66
CA ASP A 162 8.71 -5.03 4.72
C ASP A 162 7.39 -4.34 4.33
N ASN A 163 7.48 -3.10 3.85
CA ASN A 163 6.32 -2.30 3.41
C ASN A 163 5.58 -2.92 2.21
N ALA A 164 6.30 -3.59 1.29
CA ALA A 164 5.69 -4.30 0.17
C ALA A 164 4.83 -5.50 0.62
N THR A 165 5.16 -6.10 1.76
CA THR A 165 4.40 -7.20 2.36
C THR A 165 3.36 -6.73 3.37
N SER A 166 3.52 -5.53 3.94
CA SER A 166 2.60 -4.97 4.91
C SER A 166 1.35 -4.41 4.21
N GLY A 167 0.28 -5.21 4.19
CA GLY A 167 -1.08 -4.70 4.00
C GLY A 167 -1.79 -4.54 5.35
N LEU A 168 -3.05 -4.08 5.33
CA LEU A 168 -3.92 -4.24 6.50
C LEU A 168 -3.91 -5.70 6.95
N GLU A 169 -3.71 -5.90 8.25
CA GLU A 169 -3.69 -7.24 8.84
C GLU A 169 -4.95 -8.00 8.42
N SER A 170 -4.80 -9.26 8.01
CA SER A 170 -5.94 -10.07 7.54
C SER A 170 -7.07 -10.14 8.58
N VAL A 171 -6.71 -10.04 9.86
CA VAL A 171 -7.65 -9.95 11.00
C VAL A 171 -8.56 -8.72 10.89
N PHE A 172 -8.04 -7.56 10.47
CA PHE A 172 -8.84 -6.34 10.27
C PHE A 172 -9.86 -6.52 9.14
N MET A 173 -9.45 -7.14 8.04
CA MET A 173 -10.38 -7.42 6.93
C MET A 173 -11.48 -8.40 7.35
N VAL A 174 -11.14 -9.44 8.12
CA VAL A 174 -12.11 -10.40 8.67
C VAL A 174 -13.09 -9.71 9.63
N SER A 175 -12.60 -8.88 10.54
CA SER A 175 -13.46 -8.16 11.47
C SER A 175 -14.41 -7.20 10.74
N MET A 176 -13.94 -6.51 9.70
CA MET A 176 -14.78 -5.61 8.91
C MET A 176 -15.86 -6.34 8.12
N VAL A 177 -15.55 -7.54 7.61
CA VAL A 177 -16.54 -8.43 6.99
C VAL A 177 -17.59 -8.88 8.02
N ILE A 178 -17.17 -9.28 9.22
CA ILE A 178 -18.08 -9.69 10.29
C ILE A 178 -18.99 -8.52 10.71
N SER A 179 -18.43 -7.33 10.91
CA SER A 179 -19.19 -6.12 11.23
C SER A 179 -20.17 -5.74 10.12
N GLY A 180 -19.74 -5.82 8.86
CA GLY A 180 -20.61 -5.60 7.69
C GLY A 180 -21.76 -6.59 7.64
N LEU A 181 -21.49 -7.88 7.89
CA LEU A 181 -22.51 -8.92 7.96
C LEU A 181 -23.50 -8.66 9.10
N LEU A 182 -23.03 -8.24 10.26
CA LEU A 182 -23.87 -7.87 11.40
C LEU A 182 -24.81 -6.70 11.05
N VAL A 183 -24.28 -5.64 10.43
CA VAL A 183 -25.05 -4.47 9.96
C VAL A 183 -26.11 -4.88 8.93
N ILE A 184 -25.78 -5.82 8.05
CA ILE A 184 -26.70 -6.33 7.03
C ILE A 184 -27.77 -7.22 7.65
N THR A 185 -27.44 -8.06 8.64
CA THR A 185 -28.34 -9.10 9.20
C THR A 185 -29.24 -8.61 10.34
N LEU A 186 -28.81 -7.63 11.14
CA LEU A 186 -29.59 -7.05 12.25
C LEU A 186 -31.02 -6.63 11.88
N PRO A 187 -31.27 -5.91 10.76
CA PRO A 187 -32.63 -5.56 10.36
C PRO A 187 -33.50 -6.80 10.13
N TRP A 188 -32.92 -7.91 9.66
CA TRP A 188 -33.65 -9.14 9.33
C TRP A 188 -33.98 -9.98 10.57
N ALA A 189 -33.04 -10.04 11.51
CA ALA A 189 -33.26 -10.75 12.78
C ALA A 189 -34.36 -10.07 13.62
N LEU A 190 -34.49 -8.75 13.49
CA LEU A 190 -35.38 -7.94 14.33
C LEU A 190 -36.71 -7.59 13.65
N ARG A 191 -36.76 -7.46 12.32
CA ARG A 191 -37.94 -6.97 11.58
C ARG A 191 -38.74 -8.12 10.97
N ARG A 192 -40.03 -8.23 11.33
CA ARG A 192 -40.92 -9.32 10.89
C ARG A 192 -41.47 -9.15 9.46
N ARG A 193 -41.46 -7.93 8.88
CA ARG A 193 -41.96 -7.64 7.51
C ARG A 193 -41.25 -6.47 6.81
N PRO A 194 -40.92 -6.61 5.51
CA PRO A 194 -40.32 -5.54 4.72
C PRO A 194 -41.37 -4.72 3.94
N THR A 195 -41.31 -3.40 4.03
CA THR A 195 -42.05 -2.45 3.17
C THR A 195 -41.16 -1.99 2.01
N LEU A 196 -41.73 -1.49 0.91
CA LEU A 196 -40.91 -0.98 -0.22
C LEU A 196 -39.84 0.04 0.22
N PRO A 197 -40.14 1.03 1.09
CA PRO A 197 -39.13 1.94 1.62
C PRO A 197 -38.06 1.23 2.47
N SER A 198 -38.42 0.21 3.26
CA SER A 198 -37.44 -0.52 4.06
C SER A 198 -36.52 -1.37 3.20
N VAL A 199 -37.04 -1.99 2.13
CA VAL A 199 -36.24 -2.74 1.15
C VAL A 199 -35.24 -1.82 0.46
N ILE A 200 -35.66 -0.61 0.05
CA ILE A 200 -34.74 0.37 -0.55
C ILE A 200 -33.64 0.76 0.45
N ALA A 201 -34.01 1.03 1.71
CA ALA A 201 -33.03 1.35 2.75
C ALA A 201 -32.05 0.19 3.01
N ASP A 202 -32.54 -1.06 2.99
CA ASP A 202 -31.70 -2.25 3.15
C ASP A 202 -30.75 -2.45 1.97
N VAL A 203 -31.21 -2.23 0.73
CA VAL A 203 -30.35 -2.28 -0.48
C VAL A 203 -29.27 -1.21 -0.43
N VAL A 204 -29.62 0.02 -0.08
CA VAL A 204 -28.65 1.11 0.09
C VAL A 204 -27.64 0.76 1.19
N ARG A 205 -28.08 0.18 2.30
CA ARG A 205 -27.19 -0.26 3.39
C ARG A 205 -26.20 -1.33 2.92
N VAL A 206 -26.67 -2.35 2.22
CA VAL A 206 -25.80 -3.39 1.65
C VAL A 206 -24.80 -2.78 0.67
N ALA A 207 -25.26 -1.90 -0.23
CA ALA A 207 -24.39 -1.21 -1.17
C ALA A 207 -23.31 -0.40 -0.45
N THR A 208 -23.65 0.33 0.61
CA THR A 208 -22.70 1.10 1.44
C THR A 208 -21.67 0.19 2.12
N VAL A 209 -22.11 -0.92 2.73
CA VAL A 209 -21.20 -1.88 3.39
C VAL A 209 -20.24 -2.51 2.39
N VAL A 210 -20.76 -2.99 1.25
CA VAL A 210 -19.95 -3.58 0.19
C VAL A 210 -18.95 -2.56 -0.37
N THR A 211 -19.40 -1.33 -0.61
CA THR A 211 -18.52 -0.25 -1.08
C THR A 211 -17.41 0.04 -0.08
N GLY A 212 -17.72 0.13 1.22
CA GLY A 212 -16.71 0.33 2.26
C GLY A 212 -15.67 -0.79 2.29
N ILE A 213 -16.10 -2.05 2.20
CA ILE A 213 -15.20 -3.21 2.15
C ILE A 213 -14.31 -3.19 0.92
N VAL A 214 -14.87 -2.91 -0.26
CA VAL A 214 -14.10 -2.84 -1.49
C VAL A 214 -13.11 -1.68 -1.47
N VAL A 215 -13.51 -0.49 -1.00
CA VAL A 215 -12.64 0.68 -0.90
C VAL A 215 -11.45 0.40 0.00
N ILE A 216 -11.67 -0.15 1.20
CA ILE A 216 -10.57 -0.50 2.11
C ILE A 216 -9.66 -1.56 1.49
N HIS A 217 -10.23 -2.58 0.84
CA HIS A 217 -9.42 -3.59 0.18
C HIS A 217 -8.48 -2.98 -0.86
N LEU A 218 -8.98 -2.05 -1.68
CA LEU A 218 -8.20 -1.39 -2.71
C LEU A 218 -7.07 -0.56 -2.08
N ILE A 219 -7.35 0.25 -1.07
CA ILE A 219 -6.39 1.21 -0.49
C ILE A 219 -5.42 0.54 0.51
N SER A 220 -5.75 -0.67 1.00
CA SER A 220 -4.96 -1.39 2.01
C SER A 220 -3.55 -1.81 1.59
N GLN A 221 -3.21 -1.73 0.31
CA GLN A 221 -1.89 -2.08 -0.23
C GLN A 221 -1.20 -0.84 -0.78
N PRO A 222 -0.16 -0.30 -0.10
CA PRO A 222 0.52 0.92 -0.53
C PRO A 222 1.06 0.86 -1.96
N TYR A 223 1.60 -0.29 -2.35
CA TYR A 223 2.15 -0.55 -3.69
C TYR A 223 1.20 -1.31 -4.62
N GLY A 224 0.02 -1.73 -4.14
CA GLY A 224 -0.94 -2.52 -4.93
C GLY A 224 -1.76 -1.69 -5.92
N ILE A 225 -2.01 -0.42 -5.59
CA ILE A 225 -2.66 0.55 -6.47
C ILE A 225 -1.59 1.22 -7.34
N GLU A 226 -1.80 1.19 -8.65
CA GLU A 226 -0.98 1.92 -9.61
C GLU A 226 -1.06 3.43 -9.33
N GLY A 227 0.09 4.03 -8.99
CA GLY A 227 0.21 5.47 -8.71
C GLY A 227 -0.06 5.88 -7.26
N ALA A 228 -0.28 4.96 -6.31
CA ALA A 228 -0.37 5.31 -4.88
C ALA A 228 0.99 5.69 -4.28
N VAL A 229 2.05 4.96 -4.67
CA VAL A 229 3.46 5.28 -4.37
C VAL A 229 4.24 5.20 -5.69
N ASP A 230 4.81 6.31 -6.14
CA ASP A 230 5.48 6.44 -7.45
C ASP A 230 7.01 6.40 -7.31
N PRO A 231 7.75 5.76 -8.24
CA PRO A 231 9.22 5.77 -8.20
C PRO A 231 9.82 7.10 -8.69
N GLY A 232 9.03 8.17 -8.83
CA GLY A 232 9.42 9.50 -9.26
C GLY A 232 10.68 10.03 -8.60
N PRO A 233 10.81 10.01 -7.25
CA PRO A 233 12.03 10.45 -6.58
C PRO A 233 13.30 9.70 -7.02
N LEU A 234 13.19 8.39 -7.29
CA LEU A 234 14.32 7.58 -7.79
C LEU A 234 14.67 7.93 -9.25
N LYS A 235 13.68 8.23 -10.09
CA LYS A 235 13.91 8.71 -11.46
C LYS A 235 14.56 10.09 -11.45
N GLU A 236 14.13 10.98 -10.54
CA GLU A 236 14.74 12.28 -10.34
C GLU A 236 16.20 12.13 -9.87
N ALA A 237 16.49 11.19 -8.97
CA ALA A 237 17.87 10.87 -8.56
C ALA A 237 18.75 10.48 -9.76
N GLN A 238 18.25 9.69 -10.72
CA GLN A 238 18.99 9.36 -11.94
C GLN A 238 19.37 10.61 -12.75
N VAL A 239 18.42 11.54 -12.92
CA VAL A 239 18.68 12.83 -13.59
C VAL A 239 19.72 13.64 -12.80
N ARG A 240 19.65 13.64 -11.47
CA ARG A 240 20.62 14.33 -10.61
C ARG A 240 22.03 13.74 -10.76
N PHE A 241 22.19 12.42 -10.92
CA PHE A 241 23.51 11.84 -11.19
C PHE A 241 24.13 12.40 -12.48
N ASP A 242 23.34 12.56 -13.54
CA ASP A 242 23.82 13.13 -14.81
C ASP A 242 24.22 14.60 -14.66
N GLU A 243 23.49 15.37 -13.85
CA GLU A 243 23.86 16.74 -13.52
C GLU A 243 25.20 16.80 -12.76
N ILE A 244 25.41 15.90 -11.79
CA ILE A 244 26.64 15.86 -10.99
C ILE A 244 27.85 15.54 -11.88
N ASP A 245 27.74 14.58 -12.79
CA ASP A 245 28.84 14.25 -13.71
C ASP A 245 29.19 15.42 -14.64
N ARG A 246 28.19 16.20 -15.07
CA ARG A 246 28.43 17.43 -15.87
C ARG A 246 29.15 18.51 -15.07
N LEU A 247 28.94 18.58 -13.76
CA LEU A 247 29.63 19.52 -12.87
C LEU A 247 31.06 19.07 -12.54
N LEU A 248 31.35 17.76 -12.62
CA LEU A 248 32.65 17.15 -12.30
C LEU A 248 33.27 16.40 -13.50
N PRO A 249 33.50 17.06 -14.65
CA PRO A 249 33.90 16.39 -15.90
C PRO A 249 35.28 15.68 -15.83
N ASN A 250 36.15 16.09 -14.90
CA ASN A 250 37.54 15.63 -14.83
C ASN A 250 37.80 14.48 -13.84
N ALA A 251 36.78 14.00 -13.10
CA ALA A 251 36.97 12.93 -12.12
C ALA A 251 37.03 11.51 -12.72
N GLY A 252 36.72 11.35 -14.02
CA GLY A 252 36.79 10.06 -14.72
C GLY A 252 38.03 9.85 -15.61
N ALA A 253 38.95 10.82 -15.67
CA ALA A 253 40.06 10.84 -16.63
C ALA A 253 41.46 10.63 -16.02
N ALA A 254 41.56 10.23 -14.75
CA ALA A 254 42.82 10.05 -14.04
C ALA A 254 42.99 8.63 -13.51
#